data_AF-B9PJD0-F1
#
_entry.id   AF-B9PJD0-F1
#
_cell.length_a   1.000
_cell.length_b   1.000
_cell.length_c   1.000
_cell.angle_alpha   90.00
_cell.angle_beta   90.00
_cell.angle_gamma   90.00
#
_symmetry.space_group_name_H-M   'P 1'
#
loop_
_entity.id
_entity.type
_entity.pdbx_description
1 polymer ?
#
loop_
_entity_poly.entity_id
_entity_poly.type
_entity_poly.pdbx_seq_one_letter_code
_entity_poly.pdbx_strand_id
1 'polypeptide(L)'
;MAAFSAALAATRSSSPSVGPVSSAAGRDGFCAPYESSTTSSPMLPASIPTNKELLSLLLQQQDWKDAAVFRALDGAILASTFPLTVEETQGIAAIFDSDRFTAVGKGILLQGERYEVFCFHPPLIYGRRGSGANSEGIALVRGVGPDAESLIVMATYSPPMVSACVVPQLTTFFRAYLGLIPPIAVPPLYEKFRKH
;
A
#
# COMPACT_ATOMS: atom_id res chain seq x y z
N MET A 1 12.08 25.58 48.26
CA MET A 1 11.43 26.90 48.08
C MET A 1 10.68 26.85 46.76
N ALA A 2 9.36 26.61 46.77
CA ALA A 2 8.32 27.63 46.52
C ALA A 2 8.51 28.34 45.15
N ALA A 3 7.56 28.34 44.20
CA ALA A 3 6.14 28.61 44.40
C ALA A 3 5.21 27.98 43.34
N PHE A 4 4.01 27.66 43.81
CA PHE A 4 2.76 27.49 43.07
C PHE A 4 2.32 28.81 42.40
N SER A 5 1.60 28.73 41.28
CA SER A 5 0.35 29.49 41.08
C SER A 5 -0.47 28.95 39.90
N ALA A 6 -1.76 28.82 40.16
CA ALA A 6 -2.82 28.39 39.27
C ALA A 6 -3.59 29.59 38.70
N ALA A 7 -4.31 29.41 37.59
CA ALA A 7 -5.50 30.21 37.29
C ALA A 7 -6.46 29.42 36.40
N LEU A 8 -7.74 29.50 36.76
CA LEU A 8 -8.90 28.73 36.32
C LEU A 8 -10.03 29.74 36.09
N ALA A 9 -10.72 29.70 34.95
CA ALA A 9 -12.10 30.21 34.70
C ALA A 9 -12.39 30.07 33.18
N ALA A 10 -13.38 29.34 32.66
CA ALA A 10 -14.84 29.24 32.89
C ALA A 10 -15.70 30.18 32.01
N THR A 11 -16.39 29.53 31.05
CA THR A 11 -17.74 29.79 30.48
C THR A 11 -18.06 31.12 29.75
N ARG A 12 -18.60 31.01 28.52
CA ARG A 12 -20.06 31.12 28.26
C ARG A 12 -20.46 30.83 26.81
N SER A 13 -21.69 30.34 26.73
CA SER A 13 -22.51 29.88 25.62
C SER A 13 -23.10 30.99 24.74
N SER A 14 -23.31 30.70 23.46
CA SER A 14 -24.39 31.31 22.67
C SER A 14 -24.93 30.33 21.63
N SER A 15 -26.23 30.10 21.71
CA SER A 15 -27.06 29.35 20.74
C SER A 15 -27.31 30.19 19.47
N PRO A 16 -27.76 29.56 18.39
CA PRO A 16 -28.89 30.13 17.68
C PRO A 16 -30.03 29.12 17.41
N SER A 17 -31.15 29.73 17.09
CA SER A 17 -32.55 29.31 17.11
C SER A 17 -33.00 28.35 16.01
N VAL A 18 -34.10 27.69 16.34
CA VAL A 18 -34.98 26.78 15.58
C VAL A 18 -35.65 27.46 14.38
N GLY A 19 -35.83 26.70 13.29
CA GLY A 19 -36.71 26.96 12.15
C GLY A 19 -36.90 25.69 11.29
N PRO A 20 -38.02 25.51 10.55
CA PRO A 20 -38.91 24.36 10.75
C PRO A 20 -38.73 23.15 9.81
N VAL A 21 -39.33 22.05 10.29
CA VAL A 21 -39.58 20.76 9.64
C VAL A 21 -40.64 20.89 8.54
N SER A 22 -40.38 20.28 7.38
CA SER A 22 -41.40 19.93 6.38
C SER A 22 -41.19 18.51 5.83
N SER A 23 -42.16 17.66 6.20
CA SER A 23 -42.80 16.53 5.49
C SER A 23 -42.09 15.81 4.32
N ALA A 24 -41.76 14.56 4.59
CA ALA A 24 -42.19 13.32 3.94
C ALA A 24 -42.68 13.28 2.47
N ALA A 25 -42.23 12.19 1.83
CA ALA A 25 -42.88 11.34 0.83
C ALA A 25 -42.71 11.70 -0.66
N GLY A 26 -41.81 10.95 -1.30
CA GLY A 26 -41.68 10.81 -2.75
C GLY A 26 -40.77 9.63 -3.07
N ARG A 27 -41.32 8.41 -2.96
CA ARG A 27 -40.74 7.19 -3.51
C ARG A 27 -40.86 7.30 -5.03
N ASP A 28 -39.75 7.30 -5.75
CA ASP A 28 -39.73 6.82 -7.13
C ASP A 28 -38.43 6.09 -7.42
N GLY A 29 -38.59 4.98 -8.13
CA GLY A 29 -37.63 3.90 -8.23
C GLY A 29 -36.37 4.24 -9.02
N PHE A 30 -35.27 3.63 -8.57
CA PHE A 30 -34.12 3.34 -9.42
C PHE A 30 -33.68 1.91 -9.12
N CYS A 31 -34.25 0.97 -9.88
CA CYS A 31 -33.74 -0.40 -9.98
C CYS A 31 -32.81 -0.41 -11.20
N ALA A 32 -31.52 -0.14 -10.98
CA ALA A 32 -30.51 -0.35 -12.02
C ALA A 32 -30.09 -1.83 -12.01
N PRO A 33 -30.07 -2.52 -13.17
CA PRO A 33 -29.65 -3.90 -13.23
C PRO A 33 -28.15 -4.00 -12.92
N TYR A 34 -27.81 -4.95 -12.07
CA TYR A 34 -26.43 -5.38 -11.86
C TYR A 34 -25.92 -5.96 -13.18
N GLU A 35 -25.04 -5.24 -13.87
CA GLU A 35 -24.29 -5.84 -14.97
C GLU A 35 -23.32 -6.85 -14.38
N SER A 36 -23.57 -8.11 -14.74
CA SER A 36 -22.73 -9.25 -14.40
C SER A 36 -21.36 -9.02 -15.03
N SER A 37 -20.38 -8.65 -14.20
CA SER A 37 -19.00 -8.51 -14.63
C SER A 37 -18.47 -9.89 -14.95
N THR A 38 -18.29 -10.11 -16.26
CA THR A 38 -17.62 -11.26 -16.86
C THR A 38 -16.33 -11.55 -16.09
N THR A 39 -16.26 -12.72 -15.49
CA THR A 39 -15.11 -13.21 -14.74
C THR A 39 -14.01 -13.55 -15.76
N SER A 40 -13.25 -12.55 -16.18
CA SER A 40 -11.98 -12.80 -16.85
C SER A 40 -11.05 -13.42 -15.82
N SER A 41 -10.74 -14.71 -16.01
CA SER A 41 -9.67 -15.36 -15.27
C SER A 41 -8.41 -14.52 -15.43
N PRO A 42 -7.63 -14.26 -14.36
CA PRO A 42 -6.40 -13.50 -14.49
C PRO A 42 -5.45 -14.28 -15.41
N MET A 43 -5.33 -13.83 -16.66
CA MET A 43 -4.32 -14.33 -17.59
C MET A 43 -2.96 -13.99 -16.98
N LEU A 44 -2.17 -15.04 -16.71
CA LEU A 44 -0.76 -14.89 -16.41
C LEU A 44 -0.06 -14.21 -17.60
N PRO A 45 0.82 -13.22 -17.37
CA PRO A 45 1.68 -12.73 -18.43
C PRO A 45 2.56 -13.88 -18.94
N ALA A 46 2.60 -14.07 -20.26
CA ALA A 46 3.33 -15.18 -20.89
C ALA A 46 4.85 -15.07 -20.69
N SER A 47 5.36 -13.85 -20.46
CA SER A 47 6.76 -13.56 -20.16
C SER A 47 6.85 -12.21 -19.41
N ILE A 48 7.90 -12.03 -18.62
CA ILE A 48 8.20 -10.72 -18.02
C ILE A 48 8.60 -9.74 -19.14
N PRO A 49 8.09 -8.49 -19.13
CA PRO A 49 8.53 -7.45 -20.06
C PRO A 49 10.04 -7.21 -19.99
N THR A 50 10.61 -6.70 -21.07
CA THR A 50 12.03 -6.30 -21.11
C THR A 50 12.28 -5.17 -20.11
N ASN A 51 13.50 -5.07 -19.53
CA ASN A 51 13.85 -4.02 -18.56
C ASN A 51 13.47 -2.59 -19.02
N LYS A 52 13.62 -2.28 -20.32
CA LYS A 52 13.25 -0.98 -20.91
C LYS A 52 11.73 -0.75 -20.93
N GLU A 53 10.97 -1.79 -21.26
CA GLU A 53 9.51 -1.75 -21.29
C GLU A 53 8.97 -1.61 -19.86
N LEU A 54 9.54 -2.36 -18.93
CA LEU A 54 9.18 -2.29 -17.52
C LEU A 54 9.45 -0.90 -16.94
N LEU A 55 10.59 -0.29 -17.26
CA LEU A 55 10.87 1.09 -16.87
C LEU A 55 9.85 2.08 -17.45
N SER A 56 9.46 1.89 -18.71
CA SER A 56 8.42 2.72 -19.35
C SER A 56 7.06 2.56 -18.66
N LEU A 57 6.69 1.34 -18.28
CA LEU A 57 5.47 1.03 -17.54
C LEU A 57 5.46 1.65 -16.14
N LEU A 58 6.61 1.67 -15.44
CA LEU A 58 6.74 2.33 -14.14
C LEU A 58 6.58 3.85 -14.28
N LEU A 59 7.22 4.46 -15.28
CA LEU A 59 7.11 5.90 -15.54
C LEU A 59 5.71 6.35 -15.96
N GLN A 60 4.89 5.44 -16.50
CA GLN A 60 3.50 5.73 -16.86
C GLN A 60 2.61 5.93 -15.61
N GLN A 61 3.03 5.44 -14.44
CA GLN A 61 2.27 5.56 -13.19
C GLN A 61 2.54 6.92 -12.54
N GLN A 62 1.69 7.91 -12.83
CA GLN A 62 1.86 9.28 -12.32
C GLN A 62 1.57 9.42 -10.82
N ASP A 63 0.87 8.46 -10.24
CA ASP A 63 0.51 8.45 -8.81
C ASP A 63 1.68 8.06 -7.90
N TRP A 64 2.73 7.47 -8.48
CA TRP A 64 3.91 7.00 -7.76
C TRP A 64 5.02 8.03 -7.87
N LYS A 65 5.68 8.31 -6.76
CA LYS A 65 6.81 9.23 -6.74
C LYS A 65 8.06 8.52 -7.28
N ASP A 66 8.41 7.41 -6.66
CA ASP A 66 9.51 6.55 -7.08
C ASP A 66 9.03 5.10 -7.13
N ALA A 67 9.52 4.31 -8.07
CA ALA A 67 9.12 2.91 -8.21
C ALA A 67 10.27 2.04 -8.71
N ALA A 68 10.27 0.78 -8.28
CA ALA A 68 11.27 -0.20 -8.70
C ALA A 68 10.70 -1.61 -8.71
N VAL A 69 11.27 -2.45 -9.58
CA VAL A 69 11.06 -3.88 -9.64
C VAL A 69 12.41 -4.57 -9.57
N PHE A 70 12.53 -5.53 -8.66
CA PHE A 70 13.76 -6.28 -8.45
C PHE A 70 13.45 -7.70 -8.01
N ARG A 71 14.44 -8.58 -8.17
CA ARG A 71 14.38 -9.96 -7.71
C ARG A 71 14.66 -10.03 -6.21
N ALA A 72 13.89 -10.84 -5.50
CA ALA A 72 14.02 -11.01 -4.06
C ALA A 72 15.26 -11.85 -3.67
N LEU A 73 15.76 -12.72 -4.55
CA LEU A 73 16.83 -13.68 -4.23
C LEU A 73 18.22 -13.06 -4.24
N ASP A 74 18.54 -12.31 -5.30
CA ASP A 74 19.84 -11.68 -5.53
C ASP A 74 19.81 -10.15 -5.32
N GLY A 75 18.62 -9.55 -5.22
CA GLY A 75 18.44 -8.11 -5.21
C GLY A 75 18.65 -7.45 -6.58
N ALA A 76 18.72 -8.24 -7.67
CA ALA A 76 18.97 -7.71 -8.99
C ALA A 76 17.82 -6.80 -9.45
N ILE A 77 18.17 -5.57 -9.84
CA ILE A 77 17.22 -4.56 -10.27
C ILE A 77 16.84 -4.82 -11.73
N LEU A 78 15.55 -5.05 -11.97
CA LEU A 78 15.01 -5.22 -13.33
C LEU A 78 14.67 -3.87 -13.94
N ALA A 79 14.04 -2.99 -13.16
CA ALA A 79 13.76 -1.61 -13.54
C ALA A 79 13.63 -0.73 -12.28
N SER A 80 14.03 0.54 -12.39
CA SER A 80 13.87 1.53 -11.33
C SER A 80 13.73 2.92 -11.94
N THR A 81 12.89 3.78 -11.36
CA THR A 81 12.75 5.19 -11.75
C THR A 81 13.78 6.10 -11.09
N PHE A 82 14.54 5.57 -10.14
CA PHE A 82 15.47 6.32 -9.29
C PHE A 82 16.74 5.48 -9.02
N PRO A 83 17.85 6.10 -8.58
CA PRO A 83 19.06 5.35 -8.27
C PRO A 83 18.83 4.49 -7.03
N LEU A 84 18.99 3.17 -7.21
CA LEU A 84 18.80 2.16 -6.18
C LEU A 84 20.01 1.22 -6.18
N THR A 85 20.48 0.86 -4.99
CA THR A 85 21.60 -0.07 -4.83
C THR A 85 21.11 -1.50 -4.59
N VAL A 86 21.95 -2.48 -4.92
CA VAL A 86 21.65 -3.91 -4.67
C VAL A 86 21.60 -4.21 -3.17
N GLU A 87 22.36 -3.49 -2.35
CA GLU A 87 22.34 -3.63 -0.89
C GLU A 87 20.98 -3.21 -0.31
N GLU A 88 20.40 -2.12 -0.83
CA GLU A 88 19.06 -1.67 -0.44
C GLU A 88 17.98 -2.66 -0.87
N THR A 89 18.02 -3.18 -2.11
CA THR A 89 17.03 -4.17 -2.57
C THR A 89 17.11 -5.47 -1.79
N GLN A 90 18.32 -5.94 -1.45
CA GLN A 90 18.51 -7.10 -0.58
C GLN A 90 17.98 -6.83 0.83
N GLY A 91 18.27 -5.64 1.37
CA GLY A 91 17.74 -5.20 2.66
C GLY A 91 16.21 -5.20 2.69
N ILE A 92 15.57 -4.70 1.62
CA ILE A 92 14.10 -4.70 1.46
C ILE A 92 13.55 -6.12 1.31
N ALA A 93 14.20 -6.96 0.50
CA ALA A 93 13.79 -8.36 0.31
C ALA A 93 13.83 -9.14 1.63
N ALA A 94 14.87 -8.95 2.44
CA ALA A 94 15.03 -9.59 3.75
C ALA A 94 13.92 -9.23 4.75
N ILE A 95 13.21 -8.11 4.56
CA ILE A 95 12.08 -7.74 5.43
C ILE A 95 10.95 -8.78 5.30
N PHE A 96 10.69 -9.28 4.09
CA PHE A 96 9.65 -10.29 3.86
C PHE A 96 9.94 -11.64 4.53
N ASP A 97 11.22 -11.97 4.73
CA ASP A 97 11.64 -13.21 5.36
C ASP A 97 11.85 -13.06 6.89
N SER A 98 11.67 -11.84 7.41
CA SER A 98 11.81 -11.54 8.84
C SER A 98 10.48 -11.60 9.60
N ASP A 99 10.55 -11.77 10.93
CA ASP A 99 9.38 -11.70 11.77
C ASP A 99 8.77 -10.29 11.82
N ARG A 100 7.44 -10.21 12.02
CA ARG A 100 6.70 -8.95 12.13
C ARG A 100 7.35 -7.95 13.09
N PHE A 101 7.82 -8.41 14.26
CA PHE A 101 8.44 -7.55 15.27
C PHE A 101 9.76 -6.95 14.79
N THR A 102 10.58 -7.74 14.08
CA THR A 102 11.84 -7.27 13.51
C THR A 102 11.60 -6.30 12.37
N ALA A 103 10.64 -6.59 11.49
CA ALA A 103 10.25 -5.69 10.40
C ALA A 103 9.74 -4.33 10.91
N VAL A 104 8.87 -4.33 11.92
CA VAL A 104 8.36 -3.09 12.54
C VAL A 104 9.48 -2.37 13.31
N GLY A 105 10.33 -3.10 14.01
CA GLY A 105 11.43 -2.55 14.82
C GLY A 105 12.54 -1.91 13.98
N LYS A 106 12.88 -2.49 12.82
CA LYS A 106 13.90 -1.95 11.90
C LYS A 106 13.32 -0.93 10.91
N GLY A 107 12.09 -1.14 10.46
CA GLY A 107 11.50 -0.37 9.37
C GLY A 107 11.99 -0.81 8.00
N ILE A 108 11.57 -0.08 6.96
CA ILE A 108 12.08 -0.23 5.59
C ILE A 108 13.12 0.88 5.37
N LEU A 109 14.32 0.51 4.92
CA LEU A 109 15.39 1.45 4.59
C LEU A 109 15.44 1.67 3.08
N LEU A 110 15.38 2.92 2.65
CA LEU A 110 15.47 3.31 1.26
C LEU A 110 16.14 4.69 1.15
N GLN A 111 17.19 4.84 0.36
CA GLN A 111 17.96 6.08 0.18
C GLN A 111 18.50 6.66 1.49
N GLY A 112 18.88 5.79 2.44
CA GLY A 112 19.32 6.19 3.79
C GLY A 112 18.19 6.65 4.72
N GLU A 113 16.94 6.61 4.26
CA GLU A 113 15.76 7.02 5.02
C GLU A 113 15.00 5.81 5.56
N ARG A 114 14.49 5.92 6.78
CA ARG A 114 13.73 4.86 7.44
C ARG A 114 12.23 5.14 7.37
N TYR A 115 11.48 4.17 6.86
CA TYR A 115 10.02 4.15 6.86
C TYR A 115 9.53 3.21 7.97
N GLU A 116 8.64 3.72 8.80
CA GLU A 116 7.97 2.94 9.84
C GLU A 116 6.94 2.00 9.21
N VAL A 117 7.05 0.70 9.48
CA VAL A 117 6.13 -0.30 8.96
C VAL A 117 4.83 -0.27 9.74
N PHE A 118 3.73 0.08 9.07
CA PHE A 118 2.39 0.12 9.67
C PHE A 118 1.61 -1.15 9.39
N CYS A 119 1.85 -1.78 8.25
CA CYS A 119 1.26 -3.06 7.89
C CYS A 119 2.35 -4.02 7.47
N PHE A 120 2.41 -5.15 8.18
CA PHE A 120 3.24 -6.29 7.85
C PHE A 120 2.33 -7.48 7.67
N HIS A 121 1.99 -7.78 6.42
CA HIS A 121 1.14 -8.90 6.06
C HIS A 121 1.61 -9.51 4.74
N PRO A 122 2.76 -10.20 4.73
CA PRO A 122 3.32 -10.82 3.52
C PRO A 122 2.23 -11.56 2.73
N PRO A 123 2.12 -11.33 1.41
CA PRO A 123 3.11 -10.67 0.53
C PRO A 123 3.07 -9.12 0.48
N LEU A 124 2.33 -8.45 1.36
CA LEU A 124 2.19 -6.99 1.38
C LEU A 124 2.87 -6.39 2.62
N ILE A 125 3.68 -5.36 2.40
CA ILE A 125 4.27 -4.57 3.48
C ILE A 125 4.18 -3.10 3.07
N TYR A 126 3.70 -2.24 3.97
CA TYR A 126 3.71 -0.80 3.72
C TYR A 126 3.91 0.00 5.00
N GLY A 127 4.41 1.21 4.81
CA GLY A 127 4.84 2.08 5.88
C GLY A 127 4.85 3.55 5.47
N ARG A 128 5.24 4.39 6.41
CA ARG A 128 5.40 5.83 6.18
C ARG A 128 6.59 6.39 6.94
N ARG A 129 7.09 7.52 6.47
CA ARG A 129 8.03 8.39 7.18
C ARG A 129 7.53 9.83 7.17
N GLY A 130 8.12 10.65 8.03
CA GLY A 130 7.83 12.08 8.11
C GLY A 130 6.45 12.39 8.72
N SER A 131 6.12 13.67 8.78
CA SER A 131 4.86 14.16 9.34
C SER A 131 4.28 15.29 8.48
N GLY A 132 2.95 15.37 8.44
CA GLY A 132 2.22 16.40 7.70
C GLY A 132 2.50 16.39 6.19
N ALA A 133 2.82 17.57 5.65
CA ALA A 133 3.03 17.78 4.22
C ALA A 133 4.29 17.07 3.67
N ASN A 134 5.29 16.80 4.52
CA ASN A 134 6.52 16.09 4.14
C ASN A 134 6.41 14.59 4.39
N SER A 135 5.19 14.08 4.65
CA SER A 135 5.02 12.64 4.86
C SER A 135 5.18 11.90 3.54
N GLU A 136 5.88 10.77 3.59
CA GLU A 136 6.11 9.92 2.43
C GLU A 136 5.76 8.49 2.81
N GLY A 137 4.98 7.82 1.97
CA GLY A 137 4.65 6.42 2.12
C GLY A 137 5.53 5.54 1.25
N ILE A 138 5.65 4.28 1.65
CA ILE A 138 6.29 3.22 0.89
C ILE A 138 5.38 2.00 0.92
N ALA A 139 5.22 1.35 -0.22
CA ALA A 139 4.47 0.11 -0.35
C ALA A 139 5.29 -0.91 -1.14
N LEU A 140 5.26 -2.15 -0.67
CA LEU A 140 5.99 -3.29 -1.19
C LEU A 140 5.02 -4.43 -1.44
N VAL A 141 5.14 -5.06 -2.61
CA VAL A 141 4.39 -6.26 -2.99
C VAL A 141 5.37 -7.31 -3.48
N ARG A 142 5.38 -8.48 -2.83
CA ARG A 142 6.14 -9.65 -3.27
C ARG A 142 5.24 -10.60 -4.05
N GLY A 143 5.76 -11.18 -5.12
CA GLY A 143 5.06 -12.24 -5.84
C GLY A 143 6.02 -13.17 -6.54
N VAL A 144 5.45 -13.97 -7.44
CA VAL A 144 6.13 -14.99 -8.21
C VAL A 144 5.92 -14.70 -9.69
N GLY A 145 7.02 -14.54 -10.41
CA GLY A 145 7.03 -14.35 -11.85
C GLY A 145 6.76 -15.66 -12.62
N PRO A 146 6.66 -15.60 -13.96
CA PRO A 146 6.40 -16.77 -14.81
C PRO A 146 7.48 -17.85 -14.68
N ASP A 147 8.73 -17.48 -14.44
CA ASP A 147 9.87 -18.39 -14.27
C ASP A 147 10.00 -18.94 -12.83
N ALA A 148 8.94 -18.85 -12.03
CA ALA A 148 8.95 -19.13 -10.59
C ALA A 148 9.93 -18.26 -9.77
N GLU A 149 10.48 -17.20 -10.37
CA GLU A 149 11.34 -16.24 -9.68
C GLU A 149 10.53 -15.37 -8.71
N SER A 150 11.04 -15.15 -7.50
CA SER A 150 10.40 -14.23 -6.56
C SER A 150 10.77 -12.79 -6.91
N LEU A 151 9.75 -11.99 -7.23
CA LEU A 151 9.89 -10.59 -7.61
C LEU A 151 9.25 -9.70 -6.55
N ILE A 152 9.80 -8.50 -6.39
CA ILE A 152 9.25 -7.46 -5.54
C ILE A 152 9.05 -6.21 -6.39
N VAL A 153 7.86 -5.64 -6.31
CA VAL A 153 7.59 -4.27 -6.78
C VAL A 153 7.43 -3.36 -5.58
N MET A 154 8.00 -2.17 -5.70
CA MET A 154 7.96 -1.12 -4.70
C MET A 154 7.49 0.18 -5.34
N ALA A 155 6.73 0.96 -4.58
CA ALA A 155 6.49 2.37 -4.89
C ALA A 155 6.55 3.24 -3.62
N THR A 156 7.10 4.44 -3.76
CA THR A 156 6.95 5.53 -2.80
C THR A 156 5.88 6.50 -3.28
N TYR A 157 5.28 7.24 -2.35
CA TYR A 157 4.19 8.16 -2.66
C TYR A 157 4.06 9.26 -1.60
N SER A 158 3.62 10.43 -2.02
CA SER A 158 3.37 11.60 -1.15
C SER A 158 1.89 11.96 -1.13
N PRO A 159 1.41 12.73 -0.14
CA PRO A 159 0.09 13.33 -0.18
C PRO A 159 -0.21 13.99 -1.55
N PRO A 160 -1.44 13.86 -2.07
CA PRO A 160 -2.64 13.30 -1.43
C PRO A 160 -2.71 11.76 -1.43
N MET A 161 -1.73 11.05 -1.99
CA MET A 161 -1.76 9.59 -2.09
C MET A 161 -1.55 8.91 -0.74
N VAL A 162 -2.31 7.83 -0.53
CA VAL A 162 -2.27 6.98 0.68
C VAL A 162 -2.08 5.52 0.32
N SER A 163 -1.66 4.70 1.28
CA SER A 163 -1.44 3.25 1.08
C SER A 163 -2.68 2.55 0.52
N ALA A 164 -3.87 2.97 0.96
CA ALA A 164 -5.13 2.41 0.49
C ALA A 164 -5.36 2.60 -1.03
N CYS A 165 -4.72 3.59 -1.66
CA CYS A 165 -4.77 3.78 -3.11
C CYS A 165 -3.62 3.06 -3.82
N VAL A 166 -2.40 3.21 -3.30
CA VAL A 166 -1.18 2.71 -3.96
C VAL A 166 -1.04 1.20 -3.88
N VAL A 167 -1.41 0.56 -2.76
CA VAL A 167 -1.30 -0.90 -2.60
C VAL A 167 -2.15 -1.66 -3.63
N PRO A 168 -3.44 -1.31 -3.86
CA PRO A 168 -4.21 -1.91 -4.95
C PRO A 168 -3.62 -1.67 -6.34
N GLN A 169 -3.08 -0.47 -6.61
CA GLN A 169 -2.42 -0.17 -7.88
C GLN A 169 -1.20 -1.06 -8.11
N LEU A 170 -0.30 -1.18 -7.11
CA LEU A 170 0.87 -2.07 -7.16
C LEU A 170 0.46 -3.54 -7.35
N THR A 171 -0.58 -3.97 -6.63
CA THR A 171 -1.11 -5.34 -6.73
C THR A 171 -1.62 -5.63 -8.15
N THR A 172 -2.33 -4.67 -8.74
CA THR A 172 -2.86 -4.77 -10.11
C THR A 172 -1.74 -4.76 -11.14
N PHE A 173 -0.77 -3.86 -10.98
CA PHE A 173 0.42 -3.78 -11.82
C PHE A 173 1.20 -5.09 -11.82
N PHE A 174 1.46 -5.66 -10.63
CA PHE A 174 2.18 -6.92 -10.51
C PHE A 174 1.44 -8.04 -11.23
N ARG A 175 0.11 -8.13 -11.05
CA ARG A 175 -0.72 -9.14 -11.72
C ARG A 175 -0.75 -8.99 -13.24
N ALA A 176 -0.74 -7.75 -13.72
CA ALA A 176 -0.81 -7.46 -15.14
C ALA A 176 0.52 -7.76 -15.87
N TYR A 177 1.66 -7.48 -15.23
CA TYR A 177 2.95 -7.45 -15.94
C TYR A 177 4.02 -8.37 -15.37
N LEU A 178 3.94 -8.76 -14.09
CA LEU A 178 5.02 -9.47 -13.42
C LEU A 178 4.69 -10.92 -13.12
N GLY A 179 3.47 -11.22 -12.66
CA GLY A 179 3.06 -12.60 -12.36
C GLY A 179 1.98 -12.68 -11.28
N LEU A 180 2.08 -13.68 -10.39
CA LEU A 180 1.08 -13.93 -9.35
C LEU A 180 1.53 -13.40 -8.00
N ILE A 181 0.55 -12.91 -7.25
CA ILE A 181 0.73 -12.57 -5.84
C ILE A 181 0.14 -13.73 -5.03
N PRO A 182 0.92 -14.39 -4.16
CA PRO A 182 0.42 -15.43 -3.27
C PRO A 182 -0.77 -14.93 -2.44
N PRO A 183 -1.75 -15.79 -2.14
CA PRO A 183 -2.82 -15.41 -1.23
C PRO A 183 -2.22 -15.08 0.14
N ILE A 184 -2.78 -14.05 0.75
CA ILE A 184 -2.50 -13.70 2.14
C ILE A 184 -2.90 -14.88 3.03
N ALA A 185 -1.96 -15.41 3.82
CA ALA A 185 -2.24 -16.47 4.77
C ALA A 185 -3.15 -15.94 5.87
N VAL A 186 -4.42 -16.33 5.83
CA VAL A 186 -5.39 -16.01 6.90
C VAL A 186 -5.10 -16.91 8.10
N PRO A 187 -5.00 -16.39 9.32
CA PRO A 187 -4.85 -17.24 10.50
C PRO A 187 -6.00 -18.26 10.59
N PRO A 188 -5.72 -19.51 11.00
CA PRO A 188 -6.70 -20.60 10.99
C PRO A 188 -7.95 -20.34 11.86
N LEU A 189 -7.90 -19.36 12.77
CA LEU A 189 -9.08 -18.92 13.53
C LEU A 189 -10.21 -18.39 12.64
N TYR A 190 -9.90 -17.86 11.45
CA TYR A 190 -10.90 -17.37 10.50
C TYR A 190 -11.41 -18.44 9.53
N GLU A 191 -10.75 -19.59 9.39
CA GLU A 191 -11.24 -20.68 8.54
C GLU A 191 -12.57 -21.26 9.05
N LYS A 192 -12.78 -21.21 10.38
CA LYS A 192 -14.04 -21.62 11.01
C LYS A 192 -15.24 -20.78 10.55
N PHE A 193 -15.01 -19.56 10.09
CA PHE A 193 -16.06 -18.64 9.63
C PHE A 193 -16.17 -18.55 8.10
N ARG A 194 -15.30 -19.23 7.35
CA ARG A 194 -15.31 -19.22 5.88
C ARG A 194 -16.24 -20.28 5.27
N LYS A 195 -16.80 -21.18 6.08
CA LYS A 195 -17.74 -22.23 5.65
C LYS A 195 -19.18 -21.88 6.03
N HIS A 196 -19.80 -20.88 5.41
CA HIS A 196 -21.27 -20.72 5.36
C HIS A 196 -21.67 -19.98 4.09
#